data_AF-A0A7J9VI78-F1
#
_entry.id   AF-A0A7J9VI78-F1
#
_cell.length_a   1.000
_cell.length_b   1.000
_cell.length_c   1.000
_cell.angle_alpha   90.00
_cell.angle_beta   90.00
_cell.angle_gamma   90.00
#
_symmetry.space_group_name_H-M   'P 1'
#
loop_
_entity.id
_entity.type
_entity.pdbx_description
1 polymer ?
#
loop_
_entity_poly.entity_id
_entity_poly.type
_entity_poly.pdbx_seq_one_letter_code
_entity_poly.pdbx_strand_id
1 'polypeptide(L)'
;SWPVYLTTLRARLRCPTVLLVLCPSTALAEWCATAIPLGQPGLVMRPLAIGPGRVPIVTDPDEASTSPELAVLSAMAHGARPDREKILNALLAGLRTVEDDRASLYADVVLAALPAAARAHLEELMKTGTYEYQSDFARRYFSQGRAEGEASGEAKALLAVLATRGVDVPESARQRITACADPDQLESWVRRAVTITDIDELFA
;
A
#
# COMPACT_ATOMS: atom_id res chain seq x y z
N SER A 1 -20.57 -14.48 7.70
CA SER A 1 -20.37 -13.47 8.77
C SER A 1 -19.27 -13.93 9.71
N TRP A 2 -18.62 -13.04 10.46
CA TRP A 2 -17.52 -13.34 11.39
C TRP A 2 -17.75 -14.51 12.37
N PRO A 3 -18.93 -14.67 12.99
CA PRO A 3 -19.21 -15.81 13.86
C PRO A 3 -19.01 -17.18 13.19
N VAL A 4 -19.24 -17.28 11.88
CA VAL A 4 -19.07 -18.52 11.12
C VAL A 4 -17.60 -18.94 11.08
N TYR A 5 -16.68 -18.01 10.82
CA TYR A 5 -15.24 -18.31 10.78
C TYR A 5 -14.74 -18.78 12.13
N LEU A 6 -15.11 -18.08 13.21
CA LEU A 6 -14.68 -18.41 14.56
C LEU A 6 -15.14 -19.80 14.98
N THR A 7 -16.42 -20.09 14.80
CA THR A 7 -17.04 -21.36 15.24
C THR A 7 -16.59 -22.54 14.38
N THR A 8 -16.43 -22.35 13.06
CA THR A 8 -15.90 -23.38 12.16
C THR A 8 -14.46 -23.72 12.50
N LEU A 9 -13.61 -22.71 12.72
CA LEU A 9 -12.22 -22.93 13.09
C LEU A 9 -12.11 -23.64 14.45
N ARG A 10 -12.93 -23.24 15.44
CA ARG A 10 -13.01 -23.91 16.74
C ARG A 10 -13.40 -25.38 16.61
N ALA A 11 -14.41 -25.68 15.78
CA ALA A 11 -14.86 -27.05 15.56
C ALA A 11 -13.77 -27.91 14.91
N ARG A 12 -13.03 -27.34 13.95
CA ARG A 12 -11.93 -28.02 13.25
C ARG A 12 -10.72 -28.27 14.15
N LEU A 13 -10.26 -27.25 14.88
CA LEU A 13 -9.03 -27.30 15.68
C LEU A 13 -9.25 -27.82 17.11
N ARG A 14 -10.51 -27.87 17.57
CA ARG A 14 -10.90 -28.36 18.91
C ARG A 14 -10.20 -27.66 20.09
N CYS A 15 -9.80 -26.40 19.89
CA CYS A 15 -9.22 -25.54 20.92
C CYS A 15 -9.97 -24.19 20.99
N PRO A 16 -9.77 -23.38 22.05
CA PRO A 16 -10.22 -22.00 22.05
C PRO A 16 -9.69 -21.25 20.82
N THR A 17 -10.55 -20.48 20.16
CA THR A 17 -10.21 -19.64 19.01
C THR A 17 -10.62 -18.20 19.29
N VAL A 18 -9.92 -17.26 18.65
CA VAL A 18 -10.13 -15.82 18.82
C VAL A 18 -10.24 -15.19 17.44
N LEU A 19 -11.18 -14.25 17.27
CA LEU A 19 -11.23 -13.39 16.10
C LEU A 19 -10.57 -12.05 16.44
N LEU A 20 -9.47 -11.77 15.75
CA LEU A 20 -8.79 -10.49 15.79
C LEU A 20 -9.11 -9.70 14.51
N VAL A 21 -9.49 -8.43 14.66
CA VAL A 21 -9.73 -7.49 13.56
C VAL A 21 -8.74 -6.35 13.69
N LEU A 22 -7.87 -6.18 12.69
CA LEU A 22 -6.96 -5.05 12.60
C LEU A 22 -7.67 -3.91 11.85
N CYS A 23 -7.70 -2.73 12.45
CA CYS A 23 -8.46 -1.59 11.95
C CYS A 23 -7.53 -0.40 11.69
N PRO A 24 -7.68 0.31 10.55
CA PRO A 24 -6.85 1.47 10.22
C PRO A 24 -7.21 2.72 11.05
N SER A 25 -8.36 2.72 11.73
CA SER A 25 -8.80 3.84 12.57
C SER A 25 -9.41 3.37 13.87
N THR A 26 -9.34 4.23 14.90
CA THR A 26 -9.97 3.99 16.20
C THR A 26 -11.48 3.81 16.07
N ALA A 27 -12.14 4.65 15.27
CA ALA A 27 -13.57 4.57 15.04
C ALA A 27 -13.98 3.22 14.41
N LEU A 28 -13.21 2.70 13.45
CA LEU A 28 -13.49 1.39 12.88
C LEU A 28 -13.26 0.27 13.91
N ALA A 29 -12.22 0.36 14.74
CA ALA A 29 -12.00 -0.62 15.80
C ALA A 29 -13.16 -0.65 16.81
N GLU A 30 -13.65 0.51 17.24
CA GLU A 30 -14.80 0.62 18.15
C GLU A 30 -16.06 0.00 17.52
N TRP A 31 -16.32 0.31 16.25
CA TRP A 31 -17.44 -0.27 15.52
C TRP A 31 -17.29 -1.80 15.39
N CYS A 32 -16.11 -2.30 14.99
CA CYS A 32 -15.83 -3.73 14.87
C CYS A 32 -15.94 -4.47 16.20
N ALA A 33 -15.68 -3.82 17.34
CA ALA A 33 -15.82 -4.39 18.67
C ALA A 33 -17.29 -4.48 19.16
N THR A 34 -18.24 -3.98 18.38
CA THR A 34 -19.67 -4.04 18.73
C THR A 34 -20.13 -5.50 18.89
N ALA A 35 -20.95 -5.71 19.92
CA ALA A 35 -21.54 -7.01 20.21
C ALA A 35 -22.44 -7.50 19.06
N ILE A 36 -22.25 -8.77 18.67
CA ILE A 36 -23.06 -9.46 17.66
C ILE A 36 -23.93 -10.51 18.37
N PRO A 37 -25.24 -10.26 18.54
CA PRO A 37 -26.17 -11.26 19.09
C PRO A 37 -26.35 -12.42 18.12
N LEU A 38 -26.28 -13.66 18.60
CA LEU A 38 -26.42 -14.87 17.77
C LEU A 38 -27.78 -15.56 17.94
N GLY A 39 -28.77 -14.85 18.50
CA GLY A 39 -30.15 -15.28 18.64
C GLY A 39 -30.47 -16.09 19.91
N GLN A 40 -29.52 -16.83 20.48
CA GLN A 40 -29.72 -17.52 21.76
C GLN A 40 -29.53 -16.55 22.95
N PRO A 41 -30.36 -16.63 24.01
CA PRO A 41 -30.20 -15.79 25.19
C PRO A 41 -28.79 -15.87 25.79
N GLY A 42 -28.13 -14.73 25.94
CA GLY A 42 -26.77 -14.62 26.46
C GLY A 42 -25.64 -14.96 25.47
N LEU A 43 -25.96 -15.49 24.28
CA LEU A 43 -24.97 -15.81 23.26
C LEU A 43 -24.64 -14.58 22.40
N VAL A 44 -23.55 -13.92 22.76
CA VAL A 44 -23.03 -12.73 22.08
C VAL A 44 -21.57 -12.94 21.71
N MET A 45 -21.22 -12.64 20.46
CA MET A 45 -19.83 -12.56 20.04
C MET A 45 -19.35 -11.11 20.10
N ARG A 46 -18.19 -10.88 20.70
CA ARG A 46 -17.49 -9.58 20.67
C ARG A 46 -16.15 -9.77 19.96
N PRO A 47 -15.97 -9.27 18.73
CA PRO A 47 -14.68 -9.33 18.05
C PRO A 47 -13.61 -8.57 18.86
N LEU A 48 -12.38 -9.10 18.88
CA LEU A 48 -11.25 -8.32 19.38
C LEU A 48 -10.80 -7.39 18.25
N ALA A 49 -11.03 -6.09 18.41
CA ALA A 49 -10.58 -5.10 17.44
C ALA A 49 -9.35 -4.35 17.96
N ILE A 50 -8.34 -4.21 17.11
CA ILE A 50 -7.13 -3.44 17.37
C ILE A 50 -7.08 -2.30 16.35
N GLY A 51 -7.24 -1.08 16.85
CA GLY A 51 -6.96 0.14 16.09
C GLY A 51 -5.50 0.58 16.25
N PRO A 52 -5.06 1.63 15.54
CA PRO A 52 -3.67 2.09 15.53
C PRO A 52 -3.15 2.47 16.92
N GLY A 53 -4.00 3.02 17.79
CA GLY A 53 -3.61 3.39 19.16
C GLY A 53 -3.29 2.21 20.09
N ARG A 54 -3.63 0.97 19.71
CA ARG A 54 -3.29 -0.24 20.48
C ARG A 54 -2.11 -1.02 19.91
N VAL A 55 -1.62 -0.63 18.74
CA VAL A 55 -0.42 -1.20 18.15
C VAL A 55 0.81 -0.60 18.86
N PRO A 56 1.73 -1.40 19.40
CA PRO A 56 2.96 -0.90 19.99
C PRO A 56 3.80 -0.10 18.98
N ILE A 57 4.53 0.90 19.48
CA ILE A 57 5.53 1.62 18.68
C ILE A 57 6.84 0.84 18.77
N VAL A 58 7.27 0.29 17.65
CA VAL A 58 8.58 -0.36 17.49
C VAL A 58 9.55 0.64 16.89
N THR A 59 10.63 0.94 17.61
CA THR A 59 11.72 1.83 17.17
C THR A 59 13.10 1.20 17.29
N ASP A 60 13.20 0.08 17.99
CA ASP A 60 14.44 -0.68 18.15
C ASP A 60 14.61 -1.68 16.99
N PRO A 61 15.71 -1.59 16.21
CA PRO A 61 16.03 -2.57 15.16
C PRO A 61 16.12 -4.03 15.64
N ASP A 62 16.59 -4.28 16.86
CA ASP A 62 16.77 -5.65 17.37
C ASP A 62 15.42 -6.26 17.77
N GLU A 63 14.53 -5.46 18.35
CA GLU A 63 13.14 -5.82 18.60
C GLU A 63 12.42 -6.14 17.28
N ALA A 64 12.59 -5.26 16.28
CA ALA A 64 11.98 -5.46 14.97
C ALA A 64 12.49 -6.70 14.24
N SER A 65 13.78 -7.02 14.40
CA SER A 65 14.39 -8.24 13.85
C SER A 65 13.83 -9.50 14.52
N THR A 66 13.48 -9.42 15.80
CA THR A 66 12.86 -10.53 16.55
C THR A 66 11.36 -10.67 16.25
N SER A 67 10.70 -9.58 15.85
CA SER A 67 9.26 -9.56 15.53
C SER A 67 8.94 -8.68 14.31
N PRO A 68 9.27 -9.13 13.09
CA PRO A 68 9.10 -8.35 11.87
C PRO A 68 7.64 -7.95 11.60
N GLU A 69 6.69 -8.85 11.88
CA GLU A 69 5.26 -8.59 11.70
C GLU A 69 4.75 -7.49 12.64
N LEU A 70 5.32 -7.37 13.84
CA LEU A 70 4.99 -6.29 14.75
C LEU A 70 5.57 -4.96 14.26
N ALA A 71 6.78 -4.97 13.69
CA ALA A 71 7.38 -3.79 13.08
C ALA A 71 6.56 -3.29 11.86
N VAL A 72 6.02 -4.21 11.06
CA VAL A 72 5.08 -3.89 9.96
C VAL A 72 3.83 -3.20 10.49
N LEU A 73 3.16 -3.78 11.49
CA LEU A 73 1.96 -3.18 12.09
C LEU A 73 2.27 -1.81 12.72
N SER A 74 3.40 -1.68 13.40
CA SER A 74 3.89 -0.42 13.98
C SER A 74 4.07 0.64 12.90
N ALA A 75 4.75 0.32 11.79
CA ALA A 75 4.96 1.25 10.69
C ALA A 75 3.64 1.70 10.04
N MET A 76 2.69 0.78 9.82
CA MET A 76 1.36 1.12 9.30
C MET A 76 0.59 2.06 10.23
N ALA A 77 0.66 1.82 11.55
CA ALA A 77 -0.08 2.60 12.54
C ALA A 77 0.57 3.97 12.84
N HIS A 78 1.90 4.03 12.82
CA HIS A 78 2.68 5.12 13.42
C HIS A 78 3.67 5.80 12.48
N GLY A 79 3.83 5.33 11.24
CA GLY A 79 4.82 5.86 10.30
C GLY A 79 4.56 7.31 9.84
N ALA A 80 3.42 7.90 10.18
CA ALA A 80 3.12 9.32 9.94
C ALA A 80 3.56 10.25 11.09
N ARG A 81 4.03 9.71 12.22
CA ARG A 81 4.40 10.50 13.40
C ARG A 81 5.66 11.35 13.16
N PRO A 82 5.95 12.33 14.03
CA PRO A 82 7.18 13.12 13.97
C PRO A 82 8.45 12.26 14.08
N ASP A 83 8.40 11.16 14.83
CA ASP A 83 9.50 10.21 15.06
C ASP A 83 9.54 9.05 14.04
N ARG A 84 8.90 9.20 12.89
CA ARG A 84 8.77 8.17 11.84
C ARG A 84 10.10 7.54 11.40
N GLU A 85 11.17 8.31 11.40
CA GLU A 85 12.48 7.83 10.93
C GLU A 85 12.94 6.61 11.74
N LYS A 86 12.80 6.65 13.07
CA LYS A 86 13.16 5.52 13.94
C LYS A 86 12.28 4.30 13.68
N ILE A 87 10.98 4.52 13.46
CA ILE A 87 10.01 3.46 13.20
C ILE A 87 10.28 2.77 11.86
N LEU A 88 10.56 3.57 10.82
CA LEU A 88 10.83 3.06 9.48
C LEU A 88 12.21 2.39 9.39
N ASN A 89 13.21 2.88 10.13
CA ASN A 89 14.49 2.19 10.27
C ASN A 89 14.35 0.84 10.98
N ALA A 90 13.54 0.77 12.05
CA ALA A 90 13.24 -0.50 12.72
C ALA A 90 12.51 -1.47 11.79
N LEU A 91 11.52 -0.99 11.00
CA LEU A 91 10.87 -1.78 9.95
C LEU A 91 11.90 -2.38 8.99
N LEU A 92 12.82 -1.57 8.44
CA LEU A 92 13.83 -2.05 7.50
C LEU A 92 14.74 -3.12 8.12
N ALA A 93 15.06 -3.00 9.42
CA ALA A 93 15.79 -4.04 10.14
C ALA A 93 14.98 -5.35 10.24
N GLY A 94 13.69 -5.27 10.58
CA GLY A 94 12.80 -6.43 10.61
C GLY A 94 12.66 -7.12 9.26
N LEU A 95 12.51 -6.34 8.18
CA LEU A 95 12.38 -6.87 6.81
C LEU A 95 13.62 -7.64 6.34
N ARG A 96 14.81 -7.37 6.90
CA ARG A 96 16.04 -8.13 6.58
C ARG A 96 16.05 -9.55 7.13
N THR A 97 15.17 -9.87 8.07
CA THR A 97 15.12 -11.18 8.73
C THR A 97 14.09 -12.14 8.12
N VAL A 98 13.28 -11.66 7.19
CA VAL A 98 12.24 -12.45 6.54
C VAL A 98 12.63 -12.80 5.10
N GLU A 99 12.12 -13.92 4.59
CA GLU A 99 12.31 -14.33 3.19
C GLU A 99 11.83 -13.25 2.21
N ASP A 100 12.52 -13.13 1.06
CA ASP A 100 12.32 -12.04 0.09
C ASP A 100 10.87 -11.83 -0.35
N ASP A 101 10.15 -12.91 -0.68
CA ASP A 101 8.74 -12.84 -1.11
C ASP A 101 7.86 -12.23 -0.02
N ARG A 102 8.14 -12.58 1.24
CA ARG A 102 7.40 -12.07 2.41
C ARG A 102 7.82 -10.64 2.75
N ALA A 103 9.10 -10.32 2.61
CA ALA A 103 9.60 -8.96 2.77
C ALA A 103 8.93 -8.00 1.78
N SER A 104 8.77 -8.43 0.53
CA SER A 104 8.08 -7.66 -0.52
C SER A 104 6.63 -7.40 -0.15
N LEU A 105 5.89 -8.45 0.21
CA LEU A 105 4.49 -8.31 0.60
C LEU A 105 4.33 -7.33 1.76
N TYR A 106 5.21 -7.39 2.75
CA TYR A 106 5.19 -6.49 3.89
C TYR A 106 5.53 -5.04 3.52
N ALA A 107 6.53 -4.83 2.66
CA ALA A 107 6.86 -3.50 2.16
C ALA A 107 5.69 -2.88 1.40
N ASP A 108 5.02 -3.64 0.53
CA ASP A 108 3.86 -3.17 -0.24
C ASP A 108 2.69 -2.76 0.66
N VAL A 109 2.40 -3.59 1.66
CA VAL A 109 1.32 -3.31 2.63
C VAL A 109 1.63 -2.05 3.44
N VAL A 110 2.88 -1.84 3.84
CA VAL A 110 3.28 -0.61 4.55
C VAL A 110 3.18 0.60 3.62
N LEU A 111 3.74 0.54 2.42
CA LEU A 111 3.70 1.65 1.45
C LEU A 111 2.26 2.05 1.10
N ALA A 112 1.35 1.08 0.98
CA ALA A 112 -0.07 1.32 0.74
C ALA A 112 -0.78 1.97 1.94
N ALA A 113 -0.33 1.69 3.17
CA ALA A 113 -0.91 2.25 4.39
C ALA A 113 -0.39 3.66 4.74
N LEU A 114 0.83 4.00 4.31
CA LEU A 114 1.46 5.27 4.67
C LEU A 114 0.90 6.48 3.89
N PRO A 115 0.71 7.63 4.55
CA PRO A 115 0.47 8.89 3.86
C PRO A 115 1.64 9.28 2.93
N ALA A 116 1.38 10.06 1.88
CA ALA A 116 2.35 10.39 0.84
C ALA A 116 3.72 10.88 1.37
N ALA A 117 3.73 11.74 2.39
CA ALA A 117 4.98 12.24 2.97
C ALA A 117 5.79 11.17 3.73
N ALA A 118 5.12 10.22 4.40
CA ALA A 118 5.78 9.12 5.10
C ALA A 118 6.25 8.05 4.12
N ARG A 119 5.45 7.80 3.07
CA ARG A 119 5.81 6.95 1.94
C ARG A 119 7.07 7.44 1.24
N ALA A 120 7.13 8.72 0.87
CA ALA A 120 8.30 9.30 0.22
C ALA A 120 9.58 9.15 1.07
N HIS A 121 9.46 9.32 2.38
CA HIS A 121 10.59 9.12 3.30
C HIS A 121 11.03 7.66 3.39
N LEU A 122 10.11 6.69 3.45
CA LEU A 122 10.44 5.27 3.40
C LEU A 122 11.15 4.91 2.07
N GLU A 123 10.63 5.42 0.95
CA GLU A 123 11.26 5.24 -0.36
C GLU A 123 12.66 5.87 -0.44
N GLU A 124 12.89 6.99 0.24
CA GLU A 124 14.22 7.63 0.36
C GLU A 124 15.17 6.80 1.22
N LEU A 125 14.72 6.28 2.38
CA LEU A 125 15.51 5.39 3.23
C LEU A 125 15.91 4.11 2.48
N MET A 126 15.00 3.56 1.67
CA MET A 126 15.29 2.42 0.80
C MET A 126 16.32 2.73 -0.31
N LYS A 127 16.47 4.01 -0.70
CA LYS A 127 17.46 4.46 -1.70
C LYS A 127 18.82 4.82 -1.09
N THR A 128 18.83 5.41 0.11
CA THR A 128 19.99 6.05 0.73
C THR A 128 20.68 5.18 1.79
N GLY A 129 19.95 4.24 2.39
CA GLY A 129 20.48 3.35 3.39
C GLY A 129 21.42 2.30 2.79
N THR A 130 22.21 1.66 3.66
CA THR A 130 22.96 0.40 3.46
C THR A 130 22.04 -0.80 3.13
N TYR A 131 20.89 -0.54 2.51
CA TYR A 131 20.00 -1.51 1.92
C TYR A 131 20.53 -1.79 0.50
N GLU A 132 21.65 -2.50 0.43
CA GLU A 132 21.97 -3.24 -0.79
C GLU A 132 20.83 -4.24 -0.97
N TYR A 133 19.94 -3.96 -1.91
CA TYR A 133 19.00 -4.96 -2.40
C TYR A 133 19.81 -6.16 -2.90
N GLN A 134 19.99 -7.16 -2.04
CA GLN A 134 20.74 -8.37 -2.37
C GLN A 134 19.96 -9.32 -3.29
N SER A 135 18.71 -8.98 -3.67
CA SER A 135 17.94 -9.73 -4.64
C SER A 135 17.63 -8.90 -5.90
N ASP A 136 17.82 -9.53 -7.06
CA ASP A 136 17.51 -9.00 -8.40
C ASP A 136 16.07 -8.46 -8.53
N PHE A 137 15.18 -8.91 -7.64
CA PHE A 137 13.76 -8.60 -7.58
C PHE A 137 13.48 -7.12 -7.38
N ALA A 138 14.20 -6.46 -6.49
CA ALA A 138 13.89 -5.08 -6.15
C ALA A 138 14.41 -4.04 -7.13
N ARG A 139 15.53 -4.34 -7.81
CA ARG A 139 15.93 -3.54 -8.98
C ARG A 139 14.80 -3.56 -10.01
N ARG A 140 14.20 -4.74 -10.24
CA ARG A 140 13.11 -4.95 -11.19
C ARG A 140 11.83 -4.23 -10.73
N TYR A 141 11.39 -4.40 -9.49
CA TYR A 141 10.15 -3.77 -8.98
C TYR A 141 10.25 -2.26 -8.81
N PHE A 142 11.37 -1.71 -8.32
CA PHE A 142 11.52 -0.26 -8.23
C PHE A 142 11.65 0.38 -9.62
N SER A 143 12.24 -0.31 -10.60
CA SER A 143 12.24 0.14 -12.00
C SER A 143 10.87 0.03 -12.65
N GLN A 144 10.13 -1.06 -12.38
CA GLN A 144 8.87 -1.37 -13.05
C GLN A 144 7.71 -0.56 -12.45
N GLY A 145 7.59 -0.48 -11.12
CA GLY A 145 6.63 0.39 -10.45
C GLY A 145 6.88 1.88 -10.70
N ARG A 146 8.15 2.28 -10.93
CA ARG A 146 8.48 3.64 -11.40
C ARG A 146 8.06 3.84 -12.85
N ALA A 147 8.40 2.94 -13.76
CA ALA A 147 8.02 3.05 -15.17
C ALA A 147 6.49 3.06 -15.35
N GLU A 148 5.77 2.19 -14.63
CA GLU A 148 4.30 2.15 -14.63
C GLU A 148 3.70 3.40 -13.99
N GLY A 149 4.30 3.92 -12.91
CA GLY A 149 3.87 5.16 -12.25
C GLY A 149 4.13 6.41 -13.09
N GLU A 150 5.27 6.47 -13.79
CA GLU A 150 5.68 7.54 -14.71
C GLU A 150 4.79 7.52 -15.95
N ALA A 151 4.60 6.35 -16.59
CA ALA A 151 3.68 6.20 -17.71
C ALA A 151 2.22 6.56 -17.33
N SER A 152 1.73 6.11 -16.16
CA SER A 152 0.39 6.50 -15.68
C SER A 152 0.28 8.00 -15.39
N GLY A 153 1.35 8.61 -14.86
CA GLY A 153 1.44 10.04 -14.59
C GLY A 153 1.43 10.87 -15.88
N GLU A 154 2.22 10.47 -16.86
CA GLU A 154 2.31 11.14 -18.17
C GLU A 154 1.04 10.98 -18.98
N ALA A 155 0.40 9.80 -18.98
CA ALA A 155 -0.90 9.60 -19.60
C ALA A 155 -1.97 10.53 -19.01
N LYS A 156 -1.97 10.73 -17.68
CA LYS A 156 -2.87 11.68 -17.01
C LYS A 156 -2.53 13.13 -17.36
N ALA A 157 -1.25 13.49 -17.40
CA ALA A 157 -0.81 14.83 -17.80
C ALA A 157 -1.20 15.16 -19.24
N LEU A 158 -1.00 14.21 -20.16
CA LEU A 158 -1.40 14.31 -21.56
C LEU A 158 -2.90 14.57 -21.71
N LEU A 159 -3.75 13.77 -21.05
CA LEU A 159 -5.19 13.97 -21.06
C LEU A 159 -5.60 15.34 -20.48
N ALA A 160 -4.92 15.81 -19.44
CA ALA A 160 -5.16 17.13 -18.87
C ALA A 160 -4.79 18.27 -19.84
N VAL A 161 -3.68 18.13 -20.58
CA VAL A 161 -3.26 19.11 -21.62
C VAL A 161 -4.27 19.16 -22.76
N LEU A 162 -4.71 18.01 -23.28
CA LEU A 162 -5.71 17.93 -24.35
C LEU A 162 -7.05 18.55 -23.93
N ALA A 163 -7.51 18.24 -22.71
CA ALA A 163 -8.73 18.83 -22.14
C ALA A 163 -8.61 20.35 -21.99
N THR A 164 -7.45 20.85 -21.53
CA THR A 164 -7.19 22.30 -21.40
C THR A 164 -7.22 23.01 -22.76
N ARG A 165 -6.78 22.32 -23.81
CA ARG A 165 -6.81 22.83 -25.19
C ARG A 165 -8.16 22.68 -25.88
N GLY A 166 -9.12 22.00 -25.26
CA GLY A 166 -10.43 21.74 -25.87
C GLY A 166 -10.37 20.78 -27.06
N VAL A 167 -9.33 19.93 -27.15
CA VAL A 167 -9.27 18.86 -28.15
C VAL A 167 -10.22 17.75 -27.69
N ASP A 168 -11.14 17.34 -28.56
CA ASP A 168 -12.06 16.24 -28.25
C ASP A 168 -11.29 14.92 -28.21
N VAL A 169 -11.42 14.19 -27.10
CA VAL A 169 -10.72 12.93 -26.87
C VAL A 169 -11.77 11.82 -26.77
N PRO A 170 -12.07 11.11 -27.86
CA PRO A 170 -12.99 10.00 -27.84
C PRO A 170 -12.47 8.87 -26.94
N GLU A 171 -13.38 8.04 -26.43
CA GLU A 171 -13.06 7.01 -25.44
C GLU A 171 -12.01 6.00 -25.95
N SER A 172 -12.00 5.72 -27.26
CA SER A 172 -10.98 4.88 -27.90
C SER A 172 -9.57 5.47 -27.79
N ALA A 173 -9.43 6.79 -27.99
CA ALA A 173 -8.17 7.49 -27.84
C ALA A 173 -7.74 7.57 -26.36
N ARG A 174 -8.69 7.79 -25.44
CA ARG A 174 -8.43 7.77 -24.00
C ARG A 174 -7.92 6.41 -23.53
N GLN A 175 -8.52 5.31 -24.00
CA GLN A 175 -8.05 3.96 -23.71
C GLN A 175 -6.66 3.70 -24.28
N ARG A 176 -6.39 4.14 -25.51
CA ARG A 176 -5.06 4.02 -26.13
C ARG A 176 -3.97 4.77 -25.35
N ILE A 177 -4.27 5.97 -24.86
CA ILE A 177 -3.34 6.77 -24.06
C ILE A 177 -3.11 6.14 -22.69
N THR A 178 -4.16 5.71 -22.01
CA THR A 178 -4.06 5.13 -20.65
C THR A 178 -3.49 3.72 -20.62
N ALA A 179 -3.59 2.96 -21.71
CA ALA A 179 -2.99 1.63 -21.85
C ALA A 179 -1.53 1.67 -22.33
N CYS A 180 -1.00 2.85 -22.68
CA CYS A 180 0.39 2.99 -23.10
C CYS A 180 1.33 2.86 -21.88
N ALA A 181 2.28 1.93 -21.96
CA ALA A 181 3.30 1.69 -20.94
C ALA A 181 4.70 2.13 -21.39
N ASP A 182 4.81 2.76 -22.57
CA ASP A 182 6.07 3.26 -23.13
C ASP A 182 6.23 4.76 -22.79
N PRO A 183 7.14 5.13 -21.87
CA PRO A 183 7.34 6.51 -21.45
C PRO A 183 7.90 7.40 -22.56
N ASP A 184 8.77 6.90 -23.45
CA ASP A 184 9.31 7.71 -24.55
C ASP A 184 8.19 8.10 -25.55
N GLN A 185 7.24 7.17 -25.75
CA GLN A 185 6.06 7.42 -26.55
C GLN A 185 5.11 8.44 -25.90
N LEU A 186 4.89 8.32 -24.59
CA LEU A 186 4.05 9.25 -23.83
C LEU A 186 4.66 10.66 -23.78
N GLU A 187 5.96 10.80 -23.58
CA GLU A 187 6.65 12.10 -23.60
C GLU A 187 6.51 12.78 -24.97
N SER A 188 6.69 12.03 -26.05
CA SER A 188 6.49 12.51 -27.42
C SER A 188 5.05 13.01 -27.65
N TRP A 189 4.05 12.26 -27.18
CA TRP A 189 2.65 12.67 -27.23
C TRP A 189 2.38 13.92 -26.38
N VAL A 190 2.96 14.04 -25.19
CA VAL A 190 2.83 15.25 -24.35
C VAL A 190 3.36 16.49 -25.09
N ARG A 191 4.52 16.39 -25.76
CA ARG A 191 5.09 17.49 -26.54
C ARG A 191 4.20 17.87 -27.73
N ARG A 192 3.65 16.87 -28.44
CA ARG A 192 2.75 17.07 -29.58
C ARG A 192 1.38 17.62 -29.19
N ALA A 193 0.86 17.22 -28.03
CA ALA A 193 -0.43 17.69 -27.51
C ALA A 193 -0.50 19.22 -27.42
N VAL A 194 0.64 19.90 -27.25
CA VAL A 194 0.74 21.37 -27.19
C VAL A 194 0.59 22.05 -28.57
N THR A 195 0.67 21.32 -29.68
CA THR A 195 0.60 21.91 -31.02
C THR A 195 -0.58 21.42 -31.84
N ILE A 196 -1.03 20.18 -31.60
CA ILE A 196 -2.10 19.57 -32.40
C ILE A 196 -3.46 20.26 -32.22
N THR A 197 -4.29 20.13 -33.24
CA THR A 197 -5.69 20.60 -33.24
C THR A 197 -6.70 19.46 -33.29
N ASP A 198 -6.27 18.27 -33.69
CA ASP A 198 -7.09 17.06 -33.75
C ASP A 198 -6.39 15.88 -33.05
N ILE A 199 -7.15 14.98 -32.46
CA ILE A 199 -6.62 13.84 -31.69
C ILE A 199 -5.89 12.82 -32.58
N ASP A 200 -6.25 12.70 -33.86
CA ASP A 200 -5.61 11.77 -34.78
C ASP A 200 -4.15 12.19 -35.08
N GLU A 201 -3.86 13.50 -35.04
CA GLU A 201 -2.50 14.05 -35.19
C GLU A 201 -1.57 13.65 -34.05
N LEU A 202 -2.13 13.30 -32.88
CA LEU A 202 -1.34 12.84 -31.73
C LEU A 202 -0.66 11.50 -32.02
N PHE A 203 -1.37 10.63 -32.75
CA PHE A 203 -0.96 9.24 -32.97
C PHE A 203 -0.26 8.99 -34.31
N ALA A 204 -0.17 10.01 -35.18
CA ALA A 204 0.49 9.96 -36.49
C ALA A 204 2.00 10.11 -36.38
#